data_AF-A0A3B8NR79-F1
#
_entry.id   AF-A0A3B8NR79-F1
#
_cell.length_a   1.000
_cell.length_b   1.000
_cell.length_c   1.000
_cell.angle_alpha   90.00
_cell.angle_beta   90.00
_cell.angle_gamma   90.00
#
_symmetry.space_group_name_H-M   'P 1'
#
loop_
_entity.id
_entity.type
_entity.pdbx_description
1 polymer ?
#
loop_
_entity_poly.entity_id
_entity_poly.type
_entity_poly.pdbx_seq_one_letter_code
_entity_poly.pdbx_strand_id
1 'polypeptide(L)'
;MKPVDPRAIYEEQDVFGFVNGGAPLMPKRNSGSQGYTFQPDDPREQIVIDEAFQVGPNQEVVFENQIVWVRPDQRKDIQAYGKLTIRDSLLLWDQTEHQQTRLRIKNGGELNIKDSYSFANNQYWVNWDFESGAKVHFDNSVGDPWTSAAGALEYTALNYSTVKMTFPREMRDATVRVTAAHHVWFEIFPPAGRHQITFPVKRQWVDWGMDIWPNTTVDVSDSYLYERDASISDDTHIIVFDTPSGFSLGWAIGRNDSGSAGCVLSGLGDPENDSGVFYEEKVWDLPCNNSSLTVRDSVLQRAWPVTWGQVKLVLRDSNLVDPRVFQGPATMEIYDSTIDHIAAYQEGRVYLENSQVRYDIEVKDAESMIYGYQVSKRDEGREIEIKELDGGAYTALESPGPPW
;
A
#
# COMPACT_ATOMS: atom_id res chain seq x y z
N MET A 1 26.97 31.61 -5.99
CA MET A 1 26.11 30.42 -6.07
C MET A 1 24.98 30.61 -5.07
N LYS A 2 23.71 30.47 -5.50
CA LYS A 2 22.62 30.37 -4.52
C LYS A 2 22.84 29.07 -3.72
N PRO A 3 22.65 29.06 -2.40
CA PRO A 3 22.62 27.80 -1.66
C PRO A 3 21.59 26.89 -2.33
N VAL A 4 21.97 25.66 -2.65
CA VAL A 4 21.02 24.63 -3.04
C VAL A 4 20.18 24.35 -1.80
N ASP A 5 18.85 24.44 -1.92
CA ASP A 5 17.97 24.04 -0.84
C ASP A 5 18.23 22.55 -0.56
N PRO A 6 18.69 22.16 0.65
CA PRO A 6 18.98 20.77 0.97
C PRO A 6 17.74 19.87 0.83
N ARG A 7 16.53 20.43 0.75
CA ARG A 7 15.28 19.69 0.56
C ARG A 7 14.98 19.31 -0.88
N ALA A 8 15.57 19.99 -1.85
CA ALA A 8 15.25 19.80 -3.28
C ALA A 8 15.54 18.37 -3.76
N ILE A 9 16.45 17.65 -3.11
CA ILE A 9 16.76 16.25 -3.44
C ILE A 9 15.60 15.28 -3.13
N TYR A 10 14.63 15.70 -2.31
CA TYR A 10 13.46 14.89 -1.94
C TYR A 10 12.24 15.19 -2.82
N GLU A 11 12.31 16.20 -3.69
CA GLU A 11 11.19 16.68 -4.51
C GLU A 11 11.11 16.00 -5.89
N GLU A 12 11.76 14.84 -6.04
CA GLU A 12 11.86 14.10 -7.30
C GLU A 12 10.58 13.30 -7.63
N GLN A 13 10.44 12.87 -8.89
CA GLN A 13 9.35 11.98 -9.32
C GLN A 13 9.51 10.55 -8.78
N ASP A 14 10.75 10.10 -8.58
CA ASP A 14 11.04 8.87 -7.85
C ASP A 14 11.34 9.27 -6.41
N VAL A 15 10.47 8.86 -5.50
CA VAL A 15 10.56 9.25 -4.08
C VAL A 15 11.82 8.75 -3.38
N PHE A 16 12.51 7.77 -3.98
CA PHE A 16 13.81 7.25 -3.51
C PHE A 16 14.94 7.50 -4.53
N GLY A 17 14.76 8.43 -5.48
CA GLY A 17 15.79 8.78 -6.47
C GLY A 17 17.09 9.30 -5.84
N PHE A 18 17.01 9.94 -4.67
CA PHE A 18 18.18 10.37 -3.89
C PHE A 18 18.96 9.19 -3.26
N VAL A 19 18.35 8.01 -3.15
CA VAL A 19 18.99 6.80 -2.60
C VAL A 19 19.78 6.10 -3.72
N ASN A 20 20.98 6.62 -4.00
CA ASN A 20 21.75 6.25 -5.19
C ASN A 20 23.11 5.63 -4.88
N GLY A 21 23.42 5.34 -3.62
CA GLY A 21 24.72 4.85 -3.18
C GLY A 21 25.82 5.92 -3.15
N GLY A 22 25.47 7.21 -3.25
CA GLY A 22 26.44 8.31 -3.25
C GLY A 22 27.10 8.57 -1.90
N ALA A 23 26.53 8.07 -0.80
CA ALA A 23 27.09 8.19 0.55
C ALA A 23 27.53 6.82 1.11
N PRO A 24 28.50 6.79 2.03
CA PRO A 24 28.84 5.57 2.75
C PRO A 24 27.60 4.93 3.37
N LEU A 25 27.47 3.61 3.27
CA LEU A 25 26.35 2.81 3.80
C LEU A 25 24.98 3.06 3.14
N MET A 26 24.85 4.02 2.23
CA MET A 26 23.62 4.22 1.47
C MET A 26 23.47 3.06 0.47
N PRO A 27 22.30 2.39 0.42
CA PRO A 27 22.05 1.38 -0.60
C PRO A 27 21.96 2.02 -1.98
N LYS A 28 22.06 1.20 -3.01
CA LYS A 28 21.93 1.61 -4.41
C LYS A 28 20.80 0.85 -5.09
N ARG A 29 20.07 1.53 -5.98
CA ARG A 29 19.09 0.89 -6.85
C ARG A 29 19.77 -0.18 -7.70
N ASN A 30 19.18 -1.37 -7.76
CA ASN A 30 19.59 -2.45 -8.65
C ASN A 30 18.49 -2.68 -9.68
N SER A 31 18.71 -2.19 -10.90
CA SER A 31 17.74 -2.32 -12.00
C SER A 31 17.47 -3.78 -12.37
N GLY A 32 18.44 -4.67 -12.20
CA GLY A 32 18.30 -6.09 -12.56
C GLY A 32 17.35 -6.83 -11.62
N SER A 33 17.35 -6.50 -10.33
CA SER A 33 16.39 -7.07 -9.36
C SER A 33 15.13 -6.22 -9.19
N GLN A 34 15.10 -5.02 -9.76
CA GLN A 34 14.08 -3.99 -9.51
C GLN A 34 13.91 -3.64 -8.02
N GLY A 35 14.97 -3.81 -7.22
CA GLY A 35 15.04 -3.48 -5.79
C GLY A 35 16.23 -2.58 -5.45
N TYR A 36 16.56 -2.48 -4.16
CA TYR A 36 17.76 -1.82 -3.66
C TYR A 36 18.73 -2.84 -3.06
N THR A 37 20.02 -2.59 -3.18
CA THR A 37 21.03 -3.50 -2.65
C THR A 37 22.19 -2.74 -2.02
N PHE A 38 22.96 -3.43 -1.19
CA PHE A 38 24.14 -2.84 -0.55
C PHE A 38 25.26 -2.59 -1.57
N GLN A 39 26.19 -1.71 -1.23
CA GLN A 39 27.37 -1.47 -2.07
C GLN A 39 28.40 -2.61 -1.87
N PRO A 40 29.14 -3.04 -2.91
CA PRO A 40 30.09 -4.16 -2.75
C PRO A 40 31.16 -3.95 -1.67
N ASP A 41 31.46 -2.70 -1.35
CA ASP A 41 32.42 -2.24 -0.34
C ASP A 41 31.77 -1.79 0.97
N ASP A 42 30.47 -2.07 1.17
CA ASP A 42 29.78 -1.81 2.42
C ASP A 42 30.43 -2.61 3.57
N PRO A 43 30.96 -1.93 4.61
CA PRO A 43 31.75 -2.57 5.66
C PRO A 43 30.90 -3.27 6.73
N ARG A 44 29.58 -3.11 6.69
CA ARG A 44 28.67 -3.69 7.71
C ARG A 44 28.66 -5.21 7.65
N GLU A 45 28.58 -5.83 8.82
CA GLU A 45 28.43 -7.28 8.91
C GLU A 45 27.06 -7.69 8.36
N GLN A 46 27.04 -8.78 7.59
CA GLN A 46 25.79 -9.34 7.07
C GLN A 46 25.24 -10.39 8.03
N ILE A 47 23.99 -10.24 8.42
CA ILE A 47 23.21 -11.26 9.11
C ILE A 47 22.03 -11.67 8.23
N VAL A 48 21.58 -12.91 8.39
CA VAL A 48 20.40 -13.42 7.70
C VAL A 48 19.38 -13.84 8.76
N ILE A 49 18.16 -13.34 8.61
CA ILE A 49 16.98 -13.76 9.36
C ILE A 49 15.90 -14.22 8.38
N ASP A 50 15.00 -15.05 8.87
CA ASP A 50 13.88 -15.62 8.14
C ASP A 50 12.59 -15.44 8.96
N GLU A 51 11.50 -16.07 8.53
CA GLU A 51 10.21 -16.03 9.22
C GLU A 51 10.16 -16.78 10.56
N ALA A 52 11.24 -17.49 10.94
CA ALA A 52 11.41 -18.06 12.27
C ALA A 52 12.02 -17.07 13.27
N PHE A 53 12.61 -15.96 12.81
CA PHE A 53 13.05 -14.88 13.70
C PHE A 53 11.86 -14.23 14.41
N GLN A 54 11.97 -14.06 15.72
CA GLN A 54 10.95 -13.46 16.58
C GLN A 54 11.63 -12.71 17.73
N VAL A 55 11.02 -11.62 18.19
CA VAL A 55 11.43 -10.93 19.43
C VAL A 55 10.41 -11.26 20.52
N GLY A 56 10.82 -12.03 21.51
CA GLY A 56 9.93 -12.49 22.58
C GLY A 56 9.49 -11.36 23.53
N PRO A 57 8.42 -11.57 24.31
CA PRO A 57 8.01 -10.61 25.34
C PRO A 57 9.15 -10.31 26.33
N ASN A 58 9.35 -9.04 26.67
CA ASN A 58 10.44 -8.56 27.53
C ASN A 58 11.86 -8.82 27.01
N GLN A 59 12.02 -9.20 25.73
CA GLN A 59 13.33 -9.26 25.09
C GLN A 59 13.61 -7.97 24.34
N GLU A 60 14.90 -7.62 24.27
CA GLU A 60 15.40 -6.60 23.35
C GLU A 60 16.37 -7.26 22.38
N VAL A 61 16.12 -7.08 21.08
CA VAL A 61 17.04 -7.43 20.01
C VAL A 61 17.52 -6.13 19.36
N VAL A 62 18.83 -6.03 19.17
CA VAL A 62 19.47 -4.85 18.57
C VAL A 62 20.24 -5.31 17.34
N PHE A 63 19.92 -4.71 16.19
CA PHE A 63 20.76 -4.73 15.00
C PHE A 63 21.45 -3.37 14.89
N GLU A 64 22.77 -3.35 14.98
CA GLU A 64 23.57 -2.12 14.98
C GLU A 64 24.72 -2.28 14.01
N ASN A 65 24.85 -1.35 13.06
CA ASN A 65 25.88 -1.35 12.02
C ASN A 65 25.91 -2.67 11.22
N GLN A 66 24.73 -3.17 10.82
CA GLN A 66 24.55 -4.44 10.14
C GLN A 66 23.78 -4.29 8.82
N ILE A 67 24.03 -5.21 7.89
CA ILE A 67 23.12 -5.51 6.78
C ILE A 67 22.29 -6.71 7.23
N VAL A 68 20.99 -6.49 7.43
CA VAL A 68 20.04 -7.51 7.84
C VAL A 68 19.27 -8.00 6.62
N TRP A 69 19.64 -9.19 6.13
CA TRP A 69 18.91 -9.87 5.07
C TRP A 69 17.72 -10.62 5.65
N VAL A 70 16.52 -10.26 5.21
CA VAL A 70 15.27 -10.96 5.51
C VAL A 70 14.97 -11.89 4.33
N ARG A 71 15.18 -13.20 4.52
CA ARG A 71 15.05 -14.22 3.47
C ARG A 71 14.08 -15.33 3.91
N PRO A 72 12.77 -15.08 3.83
CA PRO A 72 11.79 -16.09 4.20
C PRO A 72 11.76 -17.24 3.17
N ASP A 73 11.60 -18.47 3.65
CA ASP A 73 11.40 -19.65 2.80
C ASP A 73 9.93 -20.10 2.72
N GLN A 74 9.08 -19.54 3.58
CA GLN A 74 7.65 -19.83 3.66
C GLN A 74 6.85 -18.56 3.99
N ARG A 75 5.54 -18.61 3.73
CA ARG A 75 4.62 -17.50 4.06
C ARG A 75 4.32 -17.50 5.55
N LYS A 76 5.01 -16.63 6.30
CA LYS A 76 4.78 -16.41 7.72
C LYS A 76 5.41 -15.10 8.14
N ASP A 77 4.82 -14.46 9.14
CA ASP A 77 5.27 -13.16 9.61
C ASP A 77 6.34 -13.27 10.71
N ILE A 78 7.30 -12.34 10.65
CA ILE A 78 8.23 -12.04 11.74
C ILE A 78 7.45 -11.23 12.78
N GLN A 79 7.46 -11.65 14.04
CA GLN A 79 6.70 -10.96 15.09
C GLN A 79 7.63 -10.48 16.20
N ALA A 80 7.46 -9.22 16.57
CA ALA A 80 8.11 -8.61 17.70
C ALA A 80 7.08 -8.30 18.79
N TYR A 81 7.16 -9.05 19.88
CA TYR A 81 6.41 -8.84 21.12
C TYR A 81 7.22 -8.02 22.13
N GLY A 82 8.55 -8.04 22.01
CA GLY A 82 9.48 -7.21 22.79
C GLY A 82 9.92 -5.99 22.01
N LYS A 83 11.16 -5.55 22.25
CA LYS A 83 11.76 -4.37 21.63
C LYS A 83 12.72 -4.78 20.52
N LEU A 84 12.48 -4.32 19.31
CA LEU A 84 13.40 -4.42 18.17
C LEU A 84 14.01 -3.05 17.91
N THR A 85 15.32 -2.95 18.03
CA THR A 85 16.08 -1.73 17.76
C THR A 85 16.99 -1.94 16.55
N ILE A 86 16.92 -1.05 15.57
CA ILE A 86 17.73 -1.06 14.35
C ILE A 86 18.45 0.28 14.24
N ARG A 87 19.78 0.27 14.15
CA ARG A 87 20.61 1.48 14.09
C ARG A 87 21.73 1.35 13.08
N ASP A 88 21.99 2.42 12.33
CA ASP A 88 23.09 2.47 11.35
C ASP A 88 23.09 1.27 10.37
N SER A 89 21.91 0.72 10.09
CA SER A 89 21.73 -0.59 9.48
C SER A 89 20.99 -0.51 8.15
N LEU A 90 21.08 -1.58 7.37
CA LEU A 90 20.33 -1.75 6.12
C LEU A 90 19.54 -3.05 6.19
N LEU A 91 18.22 -2.96 6.13
CA LEU A 91 17.32 -4.10 6.03
C LEU A 91 17.00 -4.36 4.56
N LEU A 92 17.22 -5.60 4.11
CA LEU A 92 16.97 -6.03 2.73
C LEU A 92 16.03 -7.22 2.73
N TRP A 93 14.87 -7.07 2.07
CA TRP A 93 13.88 -8.13 1.92
C TRP A 93 14.06 -8.85 0.59
N ASP A 94 14.26 -10.17 0.65
CA ASP A 94 14.40 -11.04 -0.53
C ASP A 94 13.25 -12.05 -0.54
N GLN A 95 12.12 -11.63 -1.10
CA GLN A 95 10.91 -12.44 -1.18
C GLN A 95 10.80 -13.12 -2.55
N THR A 96 9.97 -14.15 -2.69
CA THR A 96 9.66 -14.77 -3.98
C THR A 96 8.28 -14.39 -4.52
N GLU A 97 7.48 -13.69 -3.72
CA GLU A 97 6.12 -13.24 -4.02
C GLU A 97 5.78 -11.98 -3.21
N HIS A 98 4.70 -11.28 -3.58
CA HIS A 98 4.26 -10.09 -2.83
C HIS A 98 3.76 -10.50 -1.43
N GLN A 99 4.22 -9.76 -0.42
CA GLN A 99 3.79 -9.92 0.97
C GLN A 99 3.96 -11.36 1.52
N GLN A 100 5.05 -12.03 1.13
CA GLN A 100 5.40 -13.37 1.64
C GLN A 100 5.56 -13.35 3.16
N THR A 101 6.27 -12.34 3.68
CA THR A 101 6.50 -12.15 5.11
C THR A 101 6.33 -10.68 5.45
N ARG A 102 5.70 -10.41 6.59
CA ARG A 102 5.60 -9.07 7.17
C ARG A 102 6.40 -9.00 8.46
N LEU A 103 6.87 -7.79 8.78
CA LEU A 103 7.28 -7.47 10.14
C LEU A 103 6.04 -7.01 10.91
N ARG A 104 5.70 -7.71 11.99
CA ARG A 104 4.59 -7.35 12.88
C ARG A 104 5.07 -6.92 14.25
N ILE A 105 4.64 -5.75 14.71
CA ILE A 105 4.86 -5.30 16.08
C ILE A 105 3.56 -5.54 16.85
N LYS A 106 3.61 -6.44 17.85
CA LYS A 106 2.41 -7.01 18.49
C LYS A 106 2.41 -6.78 19.99
N ASN A 107 1.20 -6.70 20.58
CA ASN A 107 0.95 -6.80 22.02
C ASN A 107 1.85 -5.90 22.90
N GLY A 108 2.05 -4.64 22.53
CA GLY A 108 2.91 -3.73 23.30
C GLY A 108 4.39 -3.74 22.89
N GLY A 109 4.74 -4.48 21.84
CA GLY A 109 6.08 -4.47 21.26
C GLY A 109 6.51 -3.09 20.78
N GLU A 110 7.82 -2.89 20.67
CA GLU A 110 8.44 -1.62 20.32
C GLU A 110 9.38 -1.79 19.13
N LEU A 111 9.29 -0.89 18.16
CA LEU A 111 10.18 -0.80 17.01
C LEU A 111 10.87 0.56 17.02
N ASN A 112 12.20 0.56 17.15
CA ASN A 112 13.01 1.76 17.01
C ASN A 112 13.94 1.61 15.81
N ILE A 113 13.81 2.50 14.83
CA ILE A 113 14.71 2.53 13.67
C ILE A 113 15.37 3.90 13.62
N LYS A 114 16.70 3.90 13.58
CA LYS A 114 17.48 5.13 13.52
C LYS A 114 18.61 5.07 12.49
N ASP A 115 18.79 6.13 11.73
CA ASP A 115 19.90 6.29 10.77
C ASP A 115 20.06 5.05 9.86
N SER A 116 18.93 4.50 9.40
CA SER A 116 18.89 3.17 8.78
C SER A 116 18.06 3.17 7.50
N TYR A 117 18.31 2.17 6.68
CA TYR A 117 17.61 1.93 5.43
C TYR A 117 16.80 0.63 5.48
N SER A 118 15.64 0.58 4.83
CA SER A 118 14.86 -0.66 4.68
C SER A 118 14.21 -0.76 3.32
N PHE A 119 14.61 -1.73 2.52
CA PHE A 119 14.13 -1.88 1.16
C PHE A 119 13.83 -3.32 0.76
N ALA A 120 12.96 -3.48 -0.23
CA ALA A 120 12.95 -4.69 -1.04
C ALA A 120 14.25 -4.80 -1.86
N ASN A 121 14.93 -5.95 -1.78
CA ASN A 121 16.11 -6.23 -2.61
C ASN A 121 15.73 -6.71 -4.01
N ASN A 122 14.48 -7.10 -4.20
CA ASN A 122 13.91 -7.50 -5.47
C ASN A 122 12.56 -6.78 -5.72
N GLN A 123 11.83 -7.20 -6.76
CA GLN A 123 10.62 -6.52 -7.23
C GLN A 123 9.38 -6.64 -6.31
N TYR A 124 9.45 -7.46 -5.26
CA TYR A 124 8.28 -7.79 -4.45
C TYR A 124 8.06 -6.82 -3.29
N TRP A 125 6.79 -6.49 -3.05
CA TRP A 125 6.41 -5.52 -2.02
C TRP A 125 6.60 -6.06 -0.61
N VAL A 126 7.01 -5.16 0.28
CA VAL A 126 7.20 -5.43 1.71
C VAL A 126 6.14 -4.68 2.50
N ASN A 127 5.51 -5.38 3.44
CA ASN A 127 4.51 -4.80 4.33
C ASN A 127 4.93 -4.96 5.80
N TRP A 128 4.72 -3.93 6.60
CA TRP A 128 4.86 -3.98 8.06
C TRP A 128 3.52 -3.69 8.73
N ASP A 129 3.17 -4.44 9.76
CA ASP A 129 1.92 -4.25 10.50
C ASP A 129 2.22 -3.84 11.96
N PHE A 130 1.64 -2.73 12.40
CA PHE A 130 1.70 -2.24 13.77
C PHE A 130 0.33 -2.48 14.41
N GLU A 131 0.26 -3.44 15.33
CA GLU A 131 -0.98 -3.79 16.00
C GLU A 131 -1.21 -2.93 17.25
N SER A 132 -2.44 -3.00 17.79
CA SER A 132 -2.83 -2.22 18.96
C SER A 132 -1.87 -2.46 20.14
N GLY A 133 -1.42 -1.36 20.73
CA GLY A 133 -0.43 -1.28 21.81
C GLY A 133 1.00 -1.06 21.33
N ALA A 134 1.29 -1.19 20.03
CA ALA A 134 2.64 -1.01 19.51
C ALA A 134 3.19 0.39 19.78
N LYS A 135 4.52 0.48 19.87
CA LYS A 135 5.27 1.73 19.90
C LYS A 135 6.29 1.75 18.78
N VAL A 136 6.28 2.80 17.97
CA VAL A 136 7.13 2.88 16.79
C VAL A 136 7.81 4.24 16.74
N HIS A 137 9.13 4.22 16.63
CA HIS A 137 9.96 5.42 16.55
C HIS A 137 10.93 5.32 15.38
N PHE A 138 10.74 6.19 14.40
CA PHE A 138 11.63 6.37 13.26
C PHE A 138 12.36 7.71 13.39
N ASP A 139 13.68 7.68 13.29
CA ASP A 139 14.55 8.87 13.30
C ASP A 139 15.57 8.73 12.18
N ASN A 140 15.42 9.50 11.09
CA ASN A 140 16.22 9.33 9.87
C ASN A 140 16.19 7.88 9.33
N SER A 141 14.98 7.31 9.27
CA SER A 141 14.71 5.97 8.72
C SER A 141 14.17 6.07 7.29
N VAL A 142 14.95 5.64 6.30
CA VAL A 142 14.58 5.74 4.88
C VAL A 142 14.28 4.35 4.32
N GLY A 143 13.06 4.13 3.86
CA GLY A 143 12.69 2.84 3.28
C GLY A 143 11.41 2.86 2.48
N ASP A 144 11.11 1.76 1.79
CA ASP A 144 9.91 1.58 0.97
C ASP A 144 8.79 0.66 1.51
N PRO A 145 8.83 0.10 2.75
CA PRO A 145 7.77 -0.80 3.19
C PRO A 145 6.43 -0.06 3.31
N TRP A 146 5.36 -0.69 2.87
CA TRP A 146 4.01 -0.21 3.14
C TRP A 146 3.61 -0.60 4.56
N THR A 147 3.17 0.35 5.38
CA THR A 147 2.84 0.06 6.78
C THR A 147 1.33 0.12 7.04
N SER A 148 0.82 -0.73 7.92
CA SER A 148 -0.55 -0.67 8.42
C SER A 148 -0.54 -0.46 9.93
N ALA A 149 -1.35 0.46 10.44
CA ALA A 149 -1.39 0.86 11.85
C ALA A 149 -2.79 0.64 12.43
N ALA A 150 -3.00 -0.32 13.34
CA ALA A 150 -4.34 -0.65 13.83
C ALA A 150 -4.51 -0.43 15.35
N GLY A 151 -5.65 0.12 15.74
CA GLY A 151 -6.02 0.29 17.15
C GLY A 151 -5.26 1.42 17.86
N ALA A 152 -4.88 1.18 19.12
CA ALA A 152 -4.09 2.13 19.91
C ALA A 152 -2.61 2.04 19.52
N LEU A 153 -1.95 3.16 19.30
CA LEU A 153 -0.57 3.20 18.80
C LEU A 153 0.13 4.48 19.25
N GLU A 154 1.42 4.36 19.57
CA GLU A 154 2.33 5.51 19.63
C GLU A 154 3.29 5.43 18.45
N TYR A 155 3.16 6.36 17.49
CA TYR A 155 4.00 6.42 16.29
C TYR A 155 4.68 7.78 16.18
N THR A 156 5.98 7.76 15.95
CA THR A 156 6.77 8.95 15.68
C THR A 156 7.69 8.72 14.49
N ALA A 157 7.76 9.68 13.58
CA ALA A 157 8.71 9.71 12.48
C ALA A 157 9.35 11.08 12.36
N LEU A 158 10.67 11.14 12.48
CA LEU A 158 11.46 12.35 12.59
C LEU A 158 12.58 12.39 11.55
N ASN A 159 13.09 13.60 11.29
CA ASN A 159 14.37 13.84 10.62
C ASN A 159 14.53 13.11 9.29
N TYR A 160 13.73 13.46 8.30
CA TYR A 160 13.73 12.84 6.97
C TYR A 160 13.53 11.32 7.01
N SER A 161 12.62 10.86 7.86
CA SER A 161 12.11 9.48 7.79
C SER A 161 11.06 9.31 6.69
N THR A 162 10.96 8.11 6.11
CA THR A 162 9.83 7.72 5.26
C THR A 162 8.61 7.39 6.11
N VAL A 163 7.44 7.85 5.69
CA VAL A 163 6.15 7.42 6.21
C VAL A 163 5.22 7.03 5.06
N LYS A 164 4.93 5.74 4.94
CA LYS A 164 3.92 5.18 4.03
C LYS A 164 2.96 4.32 4.86
N MET A 165 1.75 4.80 5.12
CA MET A 165 0.91 4.22 6.17
C MET A 165 -0.57 4.18 5.82
N THR A 166 -1.18 3.01 5.95
CA THR A 166 -2.62 2.84 6.04
C THR A 166 -3.08 3.02 7.49
N PHE A 167 -4.08 3.89 7.68
CA PHE A 167 -4.84 4.05 8.90
C PHE A 167 -6.21 3.36 8.75
N PRO A 168 -6.35 2.08 9.17
CA PRO A 168 -7.61 1.36 9.22
C PRO A 168 -8.69 2.03 10.08
N ARG A 169 -9.94 1.65 9.82
CA ARG A 169 -11.14 2.15 10.52
C ARG A 169 -11.14 1.89 12.02
N GLU A 170 -10.38 0.89 12.49
CA GLU A 170 -10.29 0.48 13.90
C GLU A 170 -9.33 1.32 14.74
N MET A 171 -8.63 2.29 14.13
CA MET A 171 -7.79 3.24 14.86
C MET A 171 -8.56 3.91 16.00
N ARG A 172 -7.92 4.00 17.17
CA ARG A 172 -8.46 4.65 18.38
C ARG A 172 -7.35 4.88 19.39
N ASP A 173 -7.48 5.89 20.24
CA ASP A 173 -6.54 6.14 21.34
C ASP A 173 -5.06 6.17 20.88
N ALA A 174 -4.82 6.71 19.68
CA ALA A 174 -3.51 6.70 19.05
C ALA A 174 -2.89 8.10 18.95
N THR A 175 -1.57 8.17 18.97
CA THR A 175 -0.81 9.39 18.71
C THR A 175 0.19 9.12 17.60
N VAL A 176 0.02 9.82 16.49
CA VAL A 176 0.88 9.74 15.30
C VAL A 176 1.48 11.11 15.07
N ARG A 177 2.80 11.21 15.18
CA ARG A 177 3.53 12.48 14.97
C ARG A 177 4.60 12.30 13.91
N VAL A 178 4.47 13.05 12.84
CA VAL A 178 5.40 13.06 11.72
C VAL A 178 5.98 14.47 11.60
N THR A 179 7.30 14.58 11.69
CA THR A 179 7.99 15.88 11.63
C THR A 179 9.20 15.78 10.73
N ALA A 180 9.35 16.74 9.82
CA ALA A 180 10.48 16.79 8.88
C ALA A 180 10.60 15.52 8.02
N ALA A 181 9.53 14.79 7.74
CA ALA A 181 9.59 13.59 6.90
C ALA A 181 9.81 13.97 5.43
N HIS A 182 10.69 13.23 4.75
CA HIS A 182 10.96 13.46 3.32
C HIS A 182 9.91 12.82 2.41
N HIS A 183 9.07 11.95 2.97
CA HIS A 183 8.04 11.24 2.25
C HIS A 183 6.89 10.91 3.20
N VAL A 184 5.71 11.47 2.92
CA VAL A 184 4.45 11.10 3.56
C VAL A 184 3.49 10.58 2.49
N TRP A 185 2.99 9.37 2.68
CA TRP A 185 1.88 8.80 1.92
C TRP A 185 0.92 8.11 2.89
N PHE A 186 -0.28 8.67 3.03
CA PHE A 186 -1.32 8.11 3.88
C PHE A 186 -2.46 7.50 3.08
N GLU A 187 -2.92 6.34 3.50
CA GLU A 187 -4.20 5.77 3.12
C GLU A 187 -5.13 5.78 4.33
N ILE A 188 -6.29 6.43 4.22
CA ILE A 188 -7.18 6.69 5.35
C ILE A 188 -8.45 5.88 5.17
N PHE A 189 -8.75 4.98 6.10
CA PHE A 189 -10.06 4.35 6.25
C PHE A 189 -10.79 4.98 7.44
N PRO A 190 -11.77 5.89 7.20
CA PRO A 190 -12.57 6.44 8.29
C PRO A 190 -13.41 5.36 8.98
N PRO A 191 -13.78 5.55 10.26
CA PRO A 191 -14.80 4.73 10.92
C PRO A 191 -16.13 4.70 10.16
N ALA A 192 -17.03 3.78 10.49
CA ALA A 192 -18.40 3.83 9.96
C ALA A 192 -19.08 5.16 10.27
N GLY A 193 -19.90 5.65 9.34
CA GLY A 193 -20.58 6.93 9.43
C GLY A 193 -20.27 7.87 8.26
N ARG A 194 -20.46 9.16 8.50
CA ARG A 194 -20.31 10.21 7.48
C ARG A 194 -19.10 11.07 7.79
N HIS A 195 -18.22 11.23 6.80
CA HIS A 195 -16.97 11.97 6.94
C HIS A 195 -16.79 12.97 5.82
N GLN A 196 -16.10 14.07 6.13
CA GLN A 196 -15.62 15.03 5.15
C GLN A 196 -14.11 15.04 5.23
N ILE A 197 -13.45 14.92 4.08
CA ILE A 197 -12.01 14.81 3.98
C ILE A 197 -11.53 15.84 2.97
N THR A 198 -10.49 16.57 3.33
CA THR A 198 -9.72 17.41 2.42
C THR A 198 -8.26 17.06 2.60
N PHE A 199 -7.52 17.05 1.50
CA PHE A 199 -6.09 16.78 1.51
C PHE A 199 -5.30 18.02 1.12
N PRO A 200 -4.14 18.26 1.75
CA PRO A 200 -3.20 19.26 1.25
C PRO A 200 -2.75 18.97 -0.17
N VAL A 201 -2.17 19.98 -0.82
CA VAL A 201 -1.55 19.82 -2.14
C VAL A 201 -0.38 18.82 -2.02
N LYS A 202 -0.40 17.76 -2.83
CA LYS A 202 0.72 16.82 -2.89
C LYS A 202 1.96 17.42 -3.56
N ARG A 203 3.07 16.73 -3.36
CA ARG A 203 4.43 17.09 -3.81
C ARG A 203 4.84 18.46 -3.28
N GLN A 204 4.50 18.72 -2.02
CA GLN A 204 4.84 19.94 -1.30
C GLN A 204 5.16 19.63 0.16
N TRP A 205 5.98 20.50 0.76
CA TRP A 205 6.18 20.54 2.20
C TRP A 205 4.95 21.16 2.86
N VAL A 206 4.33 20.43 3.78
CA VAL A 206 3.05 20.80 4.38
C VAL A 206 3.03 20.57 5.88
N ASP A 207 2.16 21.32 6.54
CA ASP A 207 1.59 20.97 7.84
C ASP A 207 0.18 20.43 7.61
N TRP A 208 -0.16 19.30 8.23
CA TRP A 208 -1.45 18.63 8.05
C TRP A 208 -1.84 17.88 9.32
N GLY A 209 -3.09 18.02 9.74
CA GLY A 209 -3.63 17.33 10.90
C GLY A 209 -4.94 16.64 10.57
N MET A 210 -5.20 15.52 11.24
CA MET A 210 -6.47 14.79 11.14
C MET A 210 -6.92 14.29 12.51
N ASP A 211 -8.22 14.40 12.74
CA ASP A 211 -8.92 13.93 13.95
C ASP A 211 -10.27 13.33 13.52
N ILE A 212 -10.21 12.18 12.85
CA ILE A 212 -11.40 11.47 12.34
C ILE A 212 -11.70 10.17 13.11
N TRP A 213 -10.74 9.68 13.88
CA TRP A 213 -10.86 8.47 14.69
C TRP A 213 -11.00 8.83 16.18
N PRO A 214 -11.69 8.02 17.00
CA PRO A 214 -11.88 8.32 18.41
C PRO A 214 -10.56 8.46 19.18
N ASN A 215 -10.38 9.59 19.88
CA ASN A 215 -9.20 9.87 20.70
C ASN A 215 -7.86 9.69 19.97
N THR A 216 -7.84 9.90 18.65
CA THR A 216 -6.65 9.69 17.83
C THR A 216 -6.23 11.00 17.21
N THR A 217 -4.94 11.33 17.36
CA THR A 217 -4.36 12.51 16.72
C THR A 217 -3.32 12.07 15.71
N VAL A 218 -3.47 12.55 14.47
CA VAL A 218 -2.45 12.44 13.43
C VAL A 218 -1.98 13.85 13.10
N ASP A 219 -0.73 14.14 13.44
CA ASP A 219 -0.08 15.43 13.20
C ASP A 219 1.13 15.26 12.28
N VAL A 220 1.11 15.97 11.16
CA VAL A 220 2.20 16.08 10.20
C VAL A 220 2.68 17.53 10.19
N SER A 221 3.99 17.71 10.33
CA SER A 221 4.62 19.04 10.37
C SER A 221 5.87 19.08 9.52
N ASP A 222 6.03 20.17 8.76
CA ASP A 222 7.20 20.44 7.92
C ASP A 222 7.62 19.22 7.09
N SER A 223 6.67 18.50 6.48
CA SER A 223 6.93 17.20 5.85
C SER A 223 6.46 17.19 4.39
N TYR A 224 7.15 16.43 3.54
CA TYR A 224 6.83 16.35 2.12
C TYR A 224 5.72 15.33 1.85
N LEU A 225 4.51 15.82 1.54
CA LEU A 225 3.36 14.97 1.19
C LEU A 225 3.51 14.49 -0.24
N TYR A 226 3.79 13.20 -0.46
CA TYR A 226 4.03 12.65 -1.80
C TYR A 226 2.73 12.20 -2.48
N GLU A 227 1.97 11.34 -1.79
CA GLU A 227 0.68 10.81 -2.24
C GLU A 227 -0.28 10.68 -1.05
N ARG A 228 -1.55 10.40 -1.34
CA ARG A 228 -2.63 10.38 -0.36
C ARG A 228 -3.85 9.70 -0.94
N ASP A 229 -4.46 8.88 -0.10
CA ASP A 229 -5.54 8.01 -0.48
C ASP A 229 -6.66 8.10 0.55
N ALA A 230 -7.89 8.08 0.06
CA ALA A 230 -9.08 7.90 0.89
C ALA A 230 -9.66 6.52 0.59
N SER A 231 -10.04 5.80 1.62
CA SER A 231 -10.55 4.44 1.49
C SER A 231 -11.89 4.29 2.19
N ILE A 232 -12.77 3.49 1.60
CA ILE A 232 -14.14 3.28 2.04
C ILE A 232 -14.33 1.81 2.43
N SER A 233 -14.89 1.58 3.60
CA SER A 233 -15.36 0.27 4.06
C SER A 233 -16.88 0.21 4.13
N ASP A 234 -17.41 -0.91 4.60
CA ASP A 234 -18.83 -1.05 4.97
C ASP A 234 -19.30 0.06 5.92
N ASP A 235 -20.52 0.54 5.68
CA ASP A 235 -21.19 1.60 6.46
C ASP A 235 -20.45 2.96 6.48
N THR A 236 -19.52 3.20 5.55
CA THR A 236 -18.74 4.44 5.46
C THR A 236 -19.18 5.30 4.27
N HIS A 237 -19.43 6.58 4.53
CA HIS A 237 -19.82 7.58 3.54
C HIS A 237 -18.85 8.75 3.61
N ILE A 238 -18.08 8.98 2.55
CA ILE A 238 -17.08 10.06 2.52
C ILE A 238 -17.43 11.12 1.50
N ILE A 239 -17.17 12.37 1.85
CA ILE A 239 -17.10 13.50 0.92
C ILE A 239 -15.63 13.93 0.85
N VAL A 240 -15.00 13.79 -0.31
CA VAL A 240 -13.67 14.36 -0.57
C VAL A 240 -13.87 15.69 -1.30
N PHE A 241 -13.35 16.76 -0.72
CA PHE A 241 -13.53 18.11 -1.25
C PHE A 241 -12.26 18.96 -1.22
N ASP A 242 -12.24 20.01 -2.06
CA ASP A 242 -11.13 20.97 -2.18
C ASP A 242 -9.75 20.31 -2.33
N THR A 243 -9.69 19.21 -3.09
CA THR A 243 -8.46 18.44 -3.32
C THR A 243 -8.10 18.46 -4.81
N PRO A 244 -7.69 19.63 -5.37
CA PRO A 244 -7.44 19.79 -6.81
C PRO A 244 -6.16 19.11 -7.28
N SER A 245 -5.21 18.83 -6.37
CA SER A 245 -4.02 18.04 -6.71
C SER A 245 -4.32 16.54 -6.88
N GLY A 246 -5.51 16.13 -6.44
CA GLY A 246 -6.09 14.80 -6.57
C GLY A 246 -6.01 13.91 -5.33
N PHE A 247 -6.50 12.69 -5.45
CA PHE A 247 -6.34 11.61 -4.48
C PHE A 247 -6.65 10.29 -5.19
N SER A 248 -6.31 9.17 -4.56
CA SER A 248 -6.73 7.86 -5.05
C SER A 248 -7.65 7.16 -4.05
N LEU A 249 -8.44 6.20 -4.54
CA LEU A 249 -9.58 5.64 -3.80
C LEU A 249 -9.45 4.14 -3.54
N GLY A 250 -9.42 3.74 -2.27
CA GLY A 250 -9.69 2.35 -1.88
C GLY A 250 -11.18 2.11 -1.66
N TRP A 251 -11.72 0.97 -2.11
CA TRP A 251 -13.09 0.58 -1.77
C TRP A 251 -13.16 -0.88 -1.37
N ALA A 252 -13.20 -1.13 -0.07
CA ALA A 252 -13.24 -2.45 0.52
C ALA A 252 -14.68 -2.94 0.67
N ILE A 253 -15.00 -4.05 0.01
CA ILE A 253 -16.37 -4.59 -0.12
C ILE A 253 -16.36 -6.05 0.32
N GLY A 254 -16.86 -6.32 1.52
CA GLY A 254 -16.83 -7.65 2.12
C GLY A 254 -18.22 -8.14 2.50
N ARG A 255 -18.47 -9.44 2.35
CA ARG A 255 -19.69 -10.08 2.87
C ARG A 255 -19.44 -11.49 3.36
N ASN A 256 -19.43 -11.68 4.67
CA ASN A 256 -19.16 -12.98 5.30
C ASN A 256 -20.43 -13.72 5.75
N ASP A 257 -21.62 -13.14 5.58
CA ASP A 257 -22.88 -13.81 5.87
C ASP A 257 -23.31 -14.72 4.70
N SER A 258 -24.38 -15.50 4.88
CA SER A 258 -24.88 -16.41 3.83
C SER A 258 -25.64 -15.70 2.70
N GLY A 259 -25.75 -14.36 2.73
CA GLY A 259 -26.39 -13.58 1.68
C GLY A 259 -25.37 -13.18 0.61
N SER A 260 -25.77 -13.19 -0.66
CA SER A 260 -24.95 -12.64 -1.73
C SER A 260 -25.19 -11.14 -1.91
N ALA A 261 -24.12 -10.40 -2.19
CA ALA A 261 -24.19 -8.97 -2.51
C ALA A 261 -23.76 -8.73 -3.96
N GLY A 262 -24.67 -8.18 -4.76
CA GLY A 262 -24.36 -7.67 -6.10
C GLY A 262 -24.03 -6.18 -6.04
N CYS A 263 -22.84 -5.82 -6.50
CA CYS A 263 -22.27 -4.48 -6.42
C CYS A 263 -21.86 -4.01 -7.82
N VAL A 264 -22.12 -2.74 -8.15
CA VAL A 264 -21.70 -2.16 -9.43
C VAL A 264 -21.07 -0.80 -9.17
N LEU A 265 -19.85 -0.60 -9.67
CA LEU A 265 -19.17 0.69 -9.71
C LEU A 265 -18.77 0.99 -11.16
N SER A 266 -18.82 2.26 -11.55
CA SER A 266 -18.46 2.70 -12.90
C SER A 266 -17.91 4.11 -12.87
N GLY A 267 -16.95 4.41 -13.75
CA GLY A 267 -16.38 5.75 -13.88
C GLY A 267 -15.49 6.15 -12.71
N LEU A 268 -14.77 5.22 -12.07
CA LEU A 268 -13.80 5.55 -11.03
C LEU A 268 -12.50 6.04 -11.69
N GLY A 269 -12.42 7.36 -11.89
CA GLY A 269 -11.35 7.98 -12.67
C GLY A 269 -11.62 7.91 -14.17
N ASP A 270 -10.56 7.94 -14.98
CA ASP A 270 -10.63 7.82 -16.44
C ASP A 270 -9.55 6.84 -16.92
N PRO A 271 -9.94 5.70 -17.54
CA PRO A 271 -9.01 4.68 -18.05
C PRO A 271 -7.89 5.24 -18.93
N GLU A 272 -8.13 6.38 -19.59
CA GLU A 272 -7.18 6.99 -20.51
C GLU A 272 -6.29 8.07 -19.88
N ASN A 273 -6.50 8.41 -18.61
CA ASN A 273 -5.85 9.54 -17.97
C ASN A 273 -5.32 9.20 -16.56
N ASP A 274 -4.02 8.91 -16.49
CA ASP A 274 -3.30 8.63 -15.24
C ASP A 274 -3.22 9.81 -14.27
N SER A 275 -3.44 11.04 -14.75
CA SER A 275 -3.43 12.24 -13.90
C SER A 275 -4.74 12.42 -13.14
N GLY A 276 -5.81 11.74 -13.58
CA GLY A 276 -7.13 11.77 -12.96
C GLY A 276 -8.13 12.73 -13.61
N VAL A 277 -9.37 12.63 -13.13
CA VAL A 277 -10.51 13.45 -13.60
C VAL A 277 -10.92 14.42 -12.52
N PHE A 278 -11.04 15.69 -12.88
CA PHE A 278 -11.63 16.72 -12.02
C PHE A 278 -13.16 16.60 -12.02
N TYR A 279 -13.75 16.60 -10.83
CA TYR A 279 -15.19 16.61 -10.64
C TYR A 279 -15.60 17.85 -9.87
N GLU A 280 -16.47 18.67 -10.45
CA GLU A 280 -17.17 19.75 -9.72
C GLU A 280 -18.05 19.14 -8.62
N GLU A 281 -18.89 18.17 -8.98
CA GLU A 281 -19.59 17.31 -8.04
C GLU A 281 -19.91 15.96 -8.70
N LYS A 282 -19.60 14.85 -8.02
CA LYS A 282 -19.93 13.49 -8.46
C LYS A 282 -20.16 12.59 -7.26
N VAL A 283 -21.19 11.75 -7.36
CA VAL A 283 -21.56 10.79 -6.31
C VAL A 283 -21.52 9.37 -6.87
N TRP A 284 -20.92 8.46 -6.11
CA TRP A 284 -21.04 7.02 -6.26
C TRP A 284 -21.68 6.47 -5.01
N ASP A 285 -22.86 5.87 -5.16
CA ASP A 285 -23.54 5.15 -4.10
C ASP A 285 -23.38 3.65 -4.33
N LEU A 286 -23.02 2.92 -3.28
CA LEU A 286 -22.85 1.47 -3.30
C LEU A 286 -23.74 0.80 -2.25
N PRO A 287 -25.06 0.63 -2.53
CA PRO A 287 -26.02 0.14 -1.55
C PRO A 287 -25.70 -1.25 -0.98
N CYS A 288 -25.08 -2.12 -1.78
CA CYS A 288 -24.72 -3.48 -1.37
C CYS A 288 -23.73 -3.51 -0.18
N ASN A 289 -22.96 -2.43 0.01
CA ASN A 289 -21.96 -2.24 1.05
C ASN A 289 -22.35 -1.09 2.01
N ASN A 290 -23.57 -0.55 1.85
CA ASN A 290 -24.07 0.66 2.53
C ASN A 290 -23.02 1.78 2.63
N SER A 291 -22.38 2.10 1.50
CA SER A 291 -21.27 3.05 1.46
C SER A 291 -21.39 4.00 0.27
N SER A 292 -20.74 5.16 0.34
CA SER A 292 -20.78 6.14 -0.75
C SER A 292 -19.54 7.03 -0.78
N LEU A 293 -19.19 7.47 -1.99
CA LEU A 293 -18.22 8.52 -2.24
C LEU A 293 -18.93 9.72 -2.86
N THR A 294 -18.74 10.91 -2.30
CA THR A 294 -18.97 12.17 -3.00
C THR A 294 -17.63 12.85 -3.24
N VAL A 295 -17.37 13.26 -4.47
CA VAL A 295 -16.21 14.08 -4.84
C VAL A 295 -16.72 15.46 -5.23
N ARG A 296 -16.13 16.52 -4.67
CA ARG A 296 -16.46 17.92 -4.97
C ARG A 296 -15.20 18.74 -5.16
N ASP A 297 -15.11 19.54 -6.21
CA ASP A 297 -13.96 20.40 -6.50
C ASP A 297 -12.60 19.69 -6.35
N SER A 298 -12.53 18.44 -6.80
CA SER A 298 -11.42 17.53 -6.52
C SER A 298 -11.13 16.60 -7.70
N VAL A 299 -9.90 16.09 -7.77
CA VAL A 299 -9.47 15.14 -8.81
C VAL A 299 -9.44 13.72 -8.25
N LEU A 300 -10.21 12.79 -8.82
CA LEU A 300 -10.04 11.36 -8.54
C LEU A 300 -9.07 10.78 -9.58
N GLN A 301 -7.95 10.24 -9.12
CA GLN A 301 -6.88 9.75 -9.99
C GLN A 301 -7.14 8.31 -10.42
N ARG A 302 -7.15 7.40 -9.44
CA ARG A 302 -7.27 5.96 -9.66
C ARG A 302 -8.00 5.33 -8.47
N ALA A 303 -8.43 4.07 -8.62
CA ALA A 303 -9.07 3.33 -7.55
C ALA A 303 -8.57 1.88 -7.41
N TRP A 304 -8.67 1.30 -6.21
CA TRP A 304 -8.44 -0.14 -5.97
C TRP A 304 -9.62 -0.72 -5.17
N PRO A 305 -10.72 -1.08 -5.85
CA PRO A 305 -11.78 -1.84 -5.21
C PRO A 305 -11.29 -3.24 -4.86
N VAL A 306 -11.54 -3.68 -3.63
CA VAL A 306 -11.16 -5.02 -3.17
C VAL A 306 -12.37 -5.76 -2.63
N THR A 307 -12.42 -7.07 -2.84
CA THR A 307 -13.58 -7.90 -2.46
C THR A 307 -13.20 -9.18 -1.73
N TRP A 308 -14.08 -9.65 -0.85
CA TRP A 308 -14.01 -10.98 -0.23
C TRP A 308 -15.40 -11.51 0.19
N GLY A 309 -15.51 -12.83 0.31
CA GLY A 309 -16.73 -13.51 0.77
C GLY A 309 -17.81 -13.64 -0.32
N GLN A 310 -19.08 -13.45 0.01
CA GLN A 310 -20.23 -13.65 -0.89
C GLN A 310 -20.54 -12.38 -1.71
N VAL A 311 -19.56 -11.85 -2.43
CA VAL A 311 -19.67 -10.60 -3.21
C VAL A 311 -19.55 -10.88 -4.72
N LYS A 312 -20.42 -10.26 -5.51
CA LYS A 312 -20.26 -10.10 -6.96
C LYS A 312 -20.11 -8.63 -7.27
N LEU A 313 -18.90 -8.20 -7.61
CA LEU A 313 -18.60 -6.82 -8.00
C LEU A 313 -18.46 -6.71 -9.51
N VAL A 314 -19.10 -5.70 -10.10
CA VAL A 314 -18.89 -5.30 -11.48
C VAL A 314 -18.27 -3.91 -11.53
N LEU A 315 -17.13 -3.77 -12.19
CA LEU A 315 -16.41 -2.53 -12.44
C LEU A 315 -16.45 -2.19 -13.92
N ARG A 316 -16.71 -0.92 -14.27
CA ARG A 316 -16.71 -0.45 -15.66
C ARG A 316 -16.00 0.89 -15.81
N ASP A 317 -15.39 1.14 -16.96
CA ASP A 317 -14.92 2.47 -17.37
C ASP A 317 -14.05 3.16 -16.30
N SER A 318 -13.12 2.43 -15.69
CA SER A 318 -12.36 2.90 -14.52
C SER A 318 -10.84 2.86 -14.72
N ASN A 319 -10.14 3.76 -14.02
CA ASN A 319 -8.69 3.71 -13.88
C ASN A 319 -8.34 3.04 -12.55
N LEU A 320 -7.84 1.82 -12.63
CA LEU A 320 -7.67 0.93 -11.50
C LEU A 320 -6.18 0.72 -11.21
N VAL A 321 -5.80 0.76 -9.92
CA VAL A 321 -4.41 0.48 -9.50
C VAL A 321 -4.26 -0.99 -9.17
N ASP A 322 -4.99 -1.43 -8.15
CA ASP A 322 -4.73 -2.73 -7.55
C ASP A 322 -6.03 -3.44 -7.09
N PRO A 323 -7.00 -3.66 -7.99
CA PRO A 323 -8.16 -4.47 -7.68
C PRO A 323 -7.76 -5.89 -7.25
N ARG A 324 -8.34 -6.39 -6.16
CA ARG A 324 -8.04 -7.73 -5.64
C ARG A 324 -9.28 -8.47 -5.14
N VAL A 325 -9.32 -9.78 -5.37
CA VAL A 325 -10.25 -10.70 -4.70
C VAL A 325 -9.46 -11.51 -3.67
N PHE A 326 -9.66 -11.22 -2.38
CA PHE A 326 -8.86 -11.85 -1.31
C PHE A 326 -9.38 -13.21 -0.86
N GLN A 327 -10.68 -13.48 -1.01
CA GLN A 327 -11.29 -14.72 -0.56
C GLN A 327 -12.61 -15.01 -1.29
N GLY A 328 -12.79 -16.27 -1.69
CA GLY A 328 -13.96 -16.81 -2.35
C GLY A 328 -15.20 -16.94 -1.45
N PRO A 329 -16.38 -17.16 -2.06
CA PRO A 329 -16.61 -17.30 -3.50
C PRO A 329 -16.81 -15.96 -4.22
N ALA A 330 -16.14 -14.90 -3.79
CA ALA A 330 -16.25 -13.57 -4.37
C ALA A 330 -15.86 -13.57 -5.86
N THR A 331 -16.58 -12.78 -6.64
CA THR A 331 -16.36 -12.59 -8.06
C THR A 331 -16.21 -11.10 -8.39
N MET A 332 -15.29 -10.78 -9.29
CA MET A 332 -15.10 -9.43 -9.80
C MET A 332 -15.10 -9.47 -11.33
N GLU A 333 -15.98 -8.70 -11.97
CA GLU A 333 -16.04 -8.54 -13.42
C GLU A 333 -15.61 -7.10 -13.77
N ILE A 334 -14.57 -6.94 -14.59
CA ILE A 334 -13.99 -5.64 -14.95
C ILE A 334 -14.08 -5.45 -16.46
N TYR A 335 -14.68 -4.34 -16.87
CA TYR A 335 -14.93 -3.99 -18.27
C TYR A 335 -14.31 -2.65 -18.61
N ASP A 336 -13.75 -2.53 -19.82
CA ASP A 336 -13.37 -1.26 -20.46
C ASP A 336 -12.52 -0.36 -19.54
N SER A 337 -11.55 -0.96 -18.85
CA SER A 337 -10.78 -0.31 -17.79
C SER A 337 -9.28 -0.44 -17.99
N THR A 338 -8.51 0.46 -17.39
CA THR A 338 -7.05 0.35 -17.26
C THR A 338 -6.72 -0.13 -15.86
N ILE A 339 -5.77 -1.05 -15.71
CA ILE A 339 -5.43 -1.73 -14.47
C ILE A 339 -3.91 -1.77 -14.31
N ASP A 340 -3.37 -1.32 -13.19
CA ASP A 340 -1.93 -1.47 -12.93
C ASP A 340 -1.57 -2.92 -12.56
N HIS A 341 -2.24 -3.46 -11.55
CA HIS A 341 -2.11 -4.81 -11.02
C HIS A 341 -3.49 -5.43 -10.79
N ILE A 342 -3.62 -6.75 -10.97
CA ILE A 342 -4.87 -7.47 -10.65
C ILE A 342 -4.52 -8.78 -9.95
N ALA A 343 -5.28 -9.12 -8.90
CA ALA A 343 -5.07 -10.38 -8.21
C ALA A 343 -6.33 -11.12 -7.76
N ALA A 344 -6.23 -12.45 -7.71
CA ALA A 344 -7.26 -13.35 -7.18
C ALA A 344 -6.65 -14.44 -6.30
N TYR A 345 -7.17 -14.55 -5.08
CA TYR A 345 -6.68 -15.42 -4.03
C TYR A 345 -7.80 -16.24 -3.38
N GLN A 346 -7.43 -17.36 -2.76
CA GLN A 346 -8.30 -18.20 -1.93
C GLN A 346 -9.71 -18.43 -2.51
N GLU A 347 -9.82 -19.09 -3.67
CA GLU A 347 -11.09 -19.35 -4.39
C GLU A 347 -11.74 -18.10 -5.03
N GLY A 348 -11.07 -16.96 -4.99
CA GLY A 348 -11.51 -15.72 -5.63
C GLY A 348 -11.47 -15.80 -7.16
N ARG A 349 -12.42 -15.13 -7.83
CA ARG A 349 -12.52 -15.17 -9.30
C ARG A 349 -12.63 -13.79 -9.93
N VAL A 350 -11.86 -13.56 -10.99
CA VAL A 350 -11.88 -12.30 -11.75
C VAL A 350 -12.13 -12.57 -13.23
N TYR A 351 -13.03 -11.79 -13.84
CA TYR A 351 -13.23 -11.73 -15.27
C TYR A 351 -12.84 -10.35 -15.79
N LEU A 352 -11.96 -10.31 -16.79
CA LEU A 352 -11.52 -9.08 -17.45
C LEU A 352 -12.01 -9.08 -18.90
N GLU A 353 -12.63 -7.99 -19.33
CA GLU A 353 -13.07 -7.78 -20.71
C GLU A 353 -12.66 -6.41 -21.21
N ASN A 354 -12.11 -6.35 -22.43
CA ASN A 354 -11.70 -5.13 -23.14
C ASN A 354 -10.84 -4.18 -22.27
N SER A 355 -9.96 -4.75 -21.45
CA SER A 355 -9.21 -4.00 -20.44
C SER A 355 -7.71 -4.01 -20.72
N GLN A 356 -7.00 -3.00 -20.24
CA GLN A 356 -5.56 -2.86 -20.36
C GLN A 356 -4.87 -3.10 -19.02
N VAL A 357 -3.83 -3.95 -18.99
CA VAL A 357 -3.02 -4.23 -17.80
C VAL A 357 -1.62 -3.65 -17.97
N ARG A 358 -1.09 -2.97 -16.95
CA ARG A 358 0.22 -2.30 -17.01
C ARG A 358 1.37 -3.17 -16.50
N TYR A 359 1.20 -3.84 -15.37
CA TYR A 359 2.30 -4.50 -14.68
C TYR A 359 2.13 -6.01 -14.59
N ASP A 360 1.18 -6.50 -13.80
CA ASP A 360 1.06 -7.93 -13.54
C ASP A 360 -0.35 -8.44 -13.25
N ILE A 361 -0.52 -9.74 -13.46
CA ILE A 361 -1.68 -10.56 -13.12
C ILE A 361 -1.20 -11.64 -12.15
N GLU A 362 -1.69 -11.62 -10.92
CA GLU A 362 -1.33 -12.59 -9.88
C GLU A 362 -2.52 -13.48 -9.52
N VAL A 363 -2.38 -14.79 -9.70
CA VAL A 363 -3.40 -15.78 -9.33
C VAL A 363 -2.79 -16.80 -8.40
N LYS A 364 -3.35 -16.90 -7.19
CA LYS A 364 -2.81 -17.75 -6.13
C LYS A 364 -3.88 -18.60 -5.47
N ASP A 365 -3.46 -19.77 -4.99
CA ASP A 365 -4.27 -20.79 -4.31
C ASP A 365 -5.16 -21.59 -5.27
N ALA A 366 -5.41 -22.84 -4.91
CA ALA A 366 -6.30 -23.71 -5.65
C ALA A 366 -7.70 -23.06 -5.79
N GLU A 367 -8.31 -23.27 -6.97
CA GLU A 367 -9.66 -22.76 -7.31
C GLU A 367 -9.78 -21.24 -7.51
N SER A 368 -8.71 -20.47 -7.28
CA SER A 368 -8.64 -19.07 -7.70
C SER A 368 -8.40 -18.96 -9.19
N MET A 369 -9.16 -18.10 -9.88
CA MET A 369 -9.12 -18.00 -11.33
C MET A 369 -9.21 -16.56 -11.82
N ILE A 370 -8.42 -16.22 -12.82
CA ILE A 370 -8.60 -15.00 -13.61
C ILE A 370 -8.82 -15.38 -15.07
N TYR A 371 -9.89 -14.86 -15.67
CA TYR A 371 -10.18 -15.03 -17.09
C TYR A 371 -10.10 -13.70 -17.81
N GLY A 372 -9.47 -13.67 -18.98
CA GLY A 372 -9.29 -12.44 -19.76
C GLY A 372 -9.80 -12.59 -21.20
N TYR A 373 -10.73 -11.73 -21.61
CA TYR A 373 -11.16 -11.56 -23.00
C TYR A 373 -10.74 -10.18 -23.52
N GLN A 374 -10.02 -10.14 -24.65
CA GLN A 374 -9.46 -8.89 -25.20
C GLN A 374 -8.64 -8.07 -24.18
N VAL A 375 -7.85 -8.75 -23.35
CA VAL A 375 -6.89 -8.11 -22.44
C VAL A 375 -5.64 -7.74 -23.22
N SER A 376 -5.17 -6.50 -23.08
CA SER A 376 -3.97 -5.99 -23.75
C SER A 376 -3.05 -5.24 -22.79
N LYS A 377 -1.82 -4.96 -23.22
CA LYS A 377 -0.87 -4.17 -22.43
C LYS A 377 -1.19 -2.68 -22.54
N ARG A 378 -1.09 -1.95 -21.42
CA ARG A 378 -1.25 -0.48 -21.41
C ARG A 378 -0.07 0.25 -22.08
N ASP A 379 1.16 -0.17 -21.78
CA ASP A 379 2.37 0.54 -22.22
C ASP A 379 3.13 -0.24 -23.31
N GLU A 380 3.44 0.39 -24.45
CA GLU A 380 3.94 -0.29 -25.66
C GLU A 380 5.29 -1.03 -25.51
N GLY A 381 6.07 -0.74 -24.46
CA GLY A 381 7.38 -1.34 -24.21
C GLY A 381 7.44 -2.28 -23.00
N ARG A 382 6.31 -2.60 -22.36
CA ARG A 382 6.27 -3.39 -21.13
C ARG A 382 5.42 -4.64 -21.33
N GLU A 383 5.98 -5.79 -20.97
CA GLU A 383 5.24 -7.06 -20.95
C GLU A 383 4.48 -7.20 -19.63
N ILE A 384 3.29 -7.81 -19.68
CA ILE A 384 2.51 -8.15 -18.49
C ILE A 384 3.14 -9.40 -17.88
N GLU A 385 3.52 -9.33 -16.61
CA GLU A 385 3.98 -10.51 -15.87
C GLU A 385 2.77 -11.31 -15.35
N ILE A 386 2.69 -12.60 -15.68
CA ILE A 386 1.63 -13.49 -15.20
C ILE A 386 2.22 -14.43 -14.17
N LYS A 387 1.70 -14.39 -12.94
CA LYS A 387 2.14 -15.19 -11.80
C LYS A 387 1.06 -16.17 -11.39
N GLU A 388 1.27 -17.45 -11.68
CA GLU A 388 0.39 -18.55 -11.30
C GLU A 388 1.04 -19.34 -10.16
N LEU A 389 0.45 -19.29 -8.96
CA LEU A 389 1.01 -19.85 -7.74
C LEU A 389 0.02 -20.79 -7.04
N ASP A 390 0.52 -21.86 -6.44
CA ASP A 390 -0.25 -22.77 -5.56
C ASP A 390 -1.58 -23.31 -6.16
N GLY A 391 -1.64 -23.46 -7.49
CA GLY A 391 -2.80 -23.99 -8.22
C GLY A 391 -3.78 -22.93 -8.75
N GLY A 392 -3.52 -21.64 -8.53
CA GLY A 392 -4.27 -20.55 -9.19
C GLY A 392 -3.90 -20.46 -10.68
N ALA A 393 -4.85 -20.03 -11.52
CA ALA A 393 -4.62 -19.97 -12.97
C ALA A 393 -5.21 -18.73 -13.66
N TYR A 394 -4.48 -18.25 -14.67
CA TYR A 394 -4.95 -17.26 -15.64
C TYR A 394 -5.32 -17.93 -16.96
N THR A 395 -6.50 -17.62 -17.51
CA THR A 395 -6.96 -18.17 -18.80
C THR A 395 -7.41 -17.07 -19.74
N ALA A 396 -6.72 -16.91 -20.86
CA ALA A 396 -7.18 -16.08 -21.96
C ALA A 396 -8.35 -16.76 -22.71
N LEU A 397 -9.39 -16.00 -23.02
CA LEU A 397 -10.63 -16.48 -23.64
C LEU A 397 -10.75 -16.03 -25.09
N GLU A 398 -11.40 -16.88 -25.91
CA GLU A 398 -11.70 -16.59 -27.32
C GLU A 398 -13.06 -15.91 -27.52
N SER A 399 -13.96 -15.96 -26.52
CA SER A 399 -15.30 -15.37 -26.56
C SER A 399 -15.63 -14.61 -25.26
N PRO A 400 -16.49 -13.58 -25.32
CA PRO A 400 -16.88 -12.81 -24.14
C PRO A 400 -17.78 -13.62 -23.19
N GLY A 401 -17.85 -13.16 -21.94
CA GLY A 401 -18.65 -13.70 -20.84
C GLY A 401 -17.82 -14.41 -19.76
N PRO A 402 -18.17 -14.24 -18.47
CA PRO A 402 -17.55 -15.01 -17.40
C PRO A 402 -17.91 -16.50 -17.53
N PRO A 403 -17.01 -17.42 -17.16
CA PRO A 403 -17.28 -18.86 -17.22
C PRO A 403 -18.10 -19.40 -16.04
N TRP A 404 -18.70 -18.53 -15.21
CA TRP A 404 -19.49 -18.89 -14.01
C TRP A 404 -20.85 -18.20 -13.94
#